data_AF-A0A7V9SUN2-F1
#
_entry.id   AF-A0A7V9SUN2-F1
#
_cell.length_a   1.000
_cell.length_b   1.000
_cell.length_c   1.000
_cell.angle_alpha   90.00
_cell.angle_beta   90.00
_cell.angle_gamma   90.00
#
_symmetry.space_group_name_H-M   'P 1'
#
loop_
_entity.id
_entity.type
_entity.pdbx_description
1 polymer ?
#
loop_
_entity_poly.entity_id
_entity_poly.type
_entity_poly.pdbx_seq_one_letter_code
_entity_poly.pdbx_strand_id
1 'polypeptide(L)'
;MRFLAFIFLFTFSLTLSSQPKKEYYDAKETQLKSETDYYKGVPYGAYTEYYQDGKVLSKGYYYSGKLSHFLGKEDSIWTFYYEDGNKKAVERYEKGKKNGTNIYYFKSGKVSQLTKFTDNLADSIWTSFFENGKVKSRESFEKGKKEGEWVYFFDNGQIESKGNFEKDKRQGKVETYSKTGKLLAIQNFCSGKPCNHWEEYYENGQKKFVKEYKDSTLYLMDLWDNKGKQLVTNGNGSITANYDSGIIRAMGFYKEGLQDGIWRFFHANGELDYEATYEGGALNGYYSSYFPNHKIKSEGNFTGNKKNGVWKFYTSNGQLEMTGTLKDDLRDDKWIYYYSNGKVESEGYYLNDKQTATWNYFYRGGEKWRQGNFDNNLKTGVWTTWFENGKKLQEGPYIAGKENGLWTSWWDNGAKKDEGSFKDGQLIGDWFGWYANSKQNYIGNYNSKGKKSGKWDYFYENGQPRETCSYVNGIKHGSYTQWFEKGSFVDTKGKYRKGHQQGEWTYFYETGGINRTQHFKNGKLSGKSLSYYTNAKLQSECNYKIINDRRKGKVQSVPHGLWVFYDKSGKEINRITYENGVKK
;
A
#
# COMPACT_ATOMS: atom_id res chain seq x y z
N MET A 1 -1.74 -24.58 -117.80
CA MET A 1 -0.44 -25.08 -117.30
C MET A 1 0.35 -23.92 -116.71
N ARG A 2 0.53 -23.89 -115.38
CA ARG A 2 1.75 -23.46 -114.68
C ARG A 2 1.53 -23.54 -113.17
N PHE A 3 2.33 -24.40 -112.55
CA PHE A 3 2.60 -24.45 -111.12
C PHE A 3 3.13 -23.10 -110.62
N LEU A 4 2.74 -22.67 -109.42
CA LEU A 4 3.58 -21.80 -108.59
C LEU A 4 3.47 -22.26 -107.13
N ALA A 5 4.65 -22.56 -106.59
CA ALA A 5 4.85 -23.21 -105.31
C ALA A 5 4.71 -22.24 -104.12
N PHE A 6 4.30 -22.83 -103.00
CA PHE A 6 4.30 -22.28 -101.65
C PHE A 6 5.68 -21.73 -101.23
N ILE A 7 5.69 -20.54 -100.63
CA ILE A 7 6.56 -20.20 -99.49
C ILE A 7 5.67 -19.47 -98.47
N PHE A 8 5.15 -20.19 -97.49
CA PHE A 8 4.59 -19.60 -96.27
C PHE A 8 5.74 -19.38 -95.30
N LEU A 9 6.19 -18.14 -95.14
CA LEU A 9 7.10 -17.75 -94.07
C LEU A 9 6.34 -17.83 -92.74
N PHE A 10 6.62 -18.87 -91.96
CA PHE A 10 6.23 -18.93 -90.55
C PHE A 10 7.11 -17.94 -89.78
N THR A 11 6.59 -16.75 -89.47
CA THR A 11 7.21 -15.87 -88.48
C THR A 11 6.90 -16.42 -87.09
N PHE A 12 7.83 -17.19 -86.53
CA PHE A 12 7.86 -17.54 -85.11
C PHE A 12 8.10 -16.24 -84.32
N SER A 13 7.05 -15.69 -83.70
CA SER A 13 7.22 -14.68 -82.65
C SER A 13 7.76 -15.37 -81.40
N LEU A 14 9.08 -15.36 -81.22
CA LEU A 14 9.72 -15.66 -79.94
C LEU A 14 9.29 -14.59 -78.92
N THR A 15 8.33 -14.90 -78.07
CA THR A 15 8.09 -14.13 -76.85
C THR A 15 9.28 -14.36 -75.92
N LEU A 16 10.11 -13.32 -75.73
CA LEU A 16 11.09 -13.29 -74.64
C LEU A 16 10.31 -13.42 -73.32
N SER A 17 10.31 -14.60 -72.72
CA SER A 17 9.96 -14.78 -71.31
C SER A 17 11.13 -14.24 -70.49
N SER A 18 10.90 -13.16 -69.75
CA SER A 18 11.86 -12.72 -68.72
C SER A 18 12.01 -13.84 -67.69
N GLN A 19 13.24 -14.21 -67.34
CA GLN A 19 13.47 -15.14 -66.24
C GLN A 19 13.20 -14.43 -64.90
N PRO A 20 12.57 -15.12 -63.92
CA PRO A 20 12.29 -14.53 -62.62
C PRO A 20 13.60 -14.18 -61.90
N LYS A 21 13.62 -13.02 -61.23
CA LYS A 21 14.75 -12.63 -60.39
C LYS A 21 14.79 -13.53 -59.16
N LYS A 22 15.98 -14.06 -58.85
CA LYS A 22 16.23 -14.90 -57.68
C LYS A 22 16.93 -14.10 -56.59
N GLU A 23 16.51 -14.28 -55.35
CA GLU A 23 17.20 -13.78 -54.17
C GLU A 23 17.64 -14.96 -53.31
N TYR A 24 18.79 -14.83 -52.63
CA TYR A 24 19.40 -15.91 -51.87
C TYR A 24 19.63 -15.47 -50.41
N TYR A 25 19.62 -16.43 -49.49
CA TYR A 25 19.96 -16.19 -48.08
C TYR A 25 21.45 -16.00 -47.85
N ASP A 26 22.28 -16.55 -48.72
CA ASP A 26 23.74 -16.52 -48.61
C ASP A 26 24.40 -15.86 -49.82
N ALA A 27 25.61 -15.33 -49.62
CA ALA A 27 26.39 -14.67 -50.67
C ALA A 27 27.00 -15.62 -51.70
N LYS A 28 26.93 -16.94 -51.48
CA LYS A 28 27.40 -17.97 -52.42
C LYS A 28 26.28 -18.47 -53.34
N GLU A 29 25.08 -17.89 -53.23
CA GLU A 29 23.88 -18.24 -53.98
C GLU A 29 23.48 -19.73 -53.85
N THR A 30 23.71 -20.34 -52.68
CA THR A 30 23.41 -21.77 -52.47
C THR A 30 22.03 -22.03 -51.87
N GLN A 31 21.47 -21.08 -51.12
CA GLN A 31 20.18 -21.17 -50.45
C GLN A 31 19.21 -20.15 -51.04
N LEU A 32 18.31 -20.61 -51.91
CA LEU A 32 17.30 -19.77 -52.54
C LEU A 32 16.33 -19.23 -51.48
N LYS A 33 16.08 -17.93 -51.53
CA LYS A 33 15.16 -17.21 -50.62
C LYS A 33 13.84 -16.91 -51.30
N SER A 34 13.88 -16.38 -52.53
CA SER A 34 12.67 -16.07 -53.29
C SER A 34 12.92 -16.01 -54.79
N GLU A 35 11.85 -16.20 -55.57
CA GLU A 35 11.80 -16.04 -57.02
C GLU A 35 10.61 -15.17 -57.38
N THR A 36 10.83 -14.09 -58.15
CA THR A 36 9.74 -13.20 -58.57
C THR A 36 10.05 -12.42 -59.84
N ASP A 37 9.02 -12.11 -60.63
CA ASP A 37 9.17 -11.20 -61.76
C ASP A 37 9.09 -9.74 -61.28
N TYR A 38 9.81 -8.85 -61.97
CA TYR A 38 9.79 -7.42 -61.69
C TYR A 38 9.38 -6.64 -62.94
N TYR A 39 8.49 -5.66 -62.76
CA TYR A 39 8.17 -4.67 -63.78
C TYR A 39 8.47 -3.28 -63.23
N LYS A 40 9.38 -2.56 -63.89
CA LYS A 40 9.86 -1.22 -63.46
C LYS A 40 10.35 -1.16 -62.00
N GLY A 41 11.06 -2.21 -61.56
CA GLY A 41 11.64 -2.30 -60.21
C GLY A 41 10.66 -2.68 -59.10
N VAL A 42 9.40 -3.01 -59.44
CA VAL A 42 8.37 -3.43 -58.48
C VAL A 42 7.98 -4.89 -58.75
N PRO A 43 7.72 -5.72 -57.71
CA PRO A 43 7.26 -7.10 -57.89
C PRO A 43 6.01 -7.19 -58.76
N TYR A 44 5.97 -8.16 -59.66
CA TYR A 44 4.98 -8.31 -60.72
C TYR A 44 4.80 -9.80 -61.02
N GLY A 45 3.56 -10.27 -61.24
CA GLY A 45 3.36 -11.66 -61.66
C GLY A 45 3.68 -12.69 -60.58
N ALA A 46 4.30 -13.81 -60.94
CA ALA A 46 4.48 -14.93 -60.02
C ALA A 46 5.49 -14.61 -58.90
N TYR A 47 5.21 -15.12 -57.71
CA TYR A 47 6.10 -15.04 -56.55
C TYR A 47 6.16 -16.39 -55.84
N THR A 48 7.37 -16.83 -55.51
CA THR A 48 7.60 -17.97 -54.61
C THR A 48 8.69 -17.62 -53.60
N GLU A 49 8.46 -17.94 -52.34
CA GLU A 49 9.39 -17.78 -51.23
C GLU A 49 9.69 -19.13 -50.62
N TYR A 50 10.90 -19.31 -50.11
CA TYR A 50 11.41 -20.58 -49.59
C TYR A 50 11.91 -20.43 -48.16
N TYR A 51 11.78 -21.50 -47.38
CA TYR A 51 12.52 -21.69 -46.14
C TYR A 51 14.01 -21.95 -46.45
N GLN A 52 14.87 -21.81 -45.44
CA GLN A 52 16.31 -22.09 -45.56
C GLN A 52 16.61 -23.54 -45.98
N ASP A 53 15.72 -24.48 -45.69
CA ASP A 53 15.82 -25.89 -46.09
C ASP A 53 15.35 -26.14 -47.54
N GLY A 54 14.95 -25.09 -48.27
CA GLY A 54 14.53 -25.14 -49.67
C GLY A 54 13.06 -25.51 -49.89
N LYS A 55 12.27 -25.76 -48.83
CA LYS A 55 10.82 -25.96 -48.98
C LYS A 55 10.11 -24.63 -49.22
N VAL A 56 9.00 -24.66 -49.96
CA VAL A 56 8.20 -23.46 -50.22
C VAL A 56 7.59 -22.94 -48.91
N LEU A 57 7.81 -21.65 -48.62
CA LEU A 57 7.23 -20.91 -47.50
C LEU A 57 5.92 -20.24 -47.90
N SER A 58 5.94 -19.55 -49.03
CA SER A 58 4.75 -18.91 -49.60
C SER A 58 4.84 -18.88 -51.14
N LYS A 59 3.69 -18.86 -51.81
CA LYS A 59 3.63 -18.60 -53.25
C LYS A 59 2.34 -17.90 -53.63
N GLY A 60 2.40 -17.03 -54.62
CA GLY A 60 1.23 -16.27 -55.06
C GLY A 60 1.52 -15.45 -56.30
N TYR A 61 0.67 -14.45 -56.50
CA TYR A 61 0.80 -13.52 -57.63
C TYR A 61 0.74 -12.08 -57.11
N TYR A 62 1.64 -11.24 -57.59
CA TYR A 62 1.52 -9.79 -57.50
C TYR A 62 0.73 -9.27 -58.70
N TYR A 63 0.00 -8.18 -58.50
CA TYR A 63 -0.85 -7.57 -59.52
C TYR A 63 -0.06 -7.32 -60.82
N SER A 64 -0.50 -7.98 -61.89
CA SER A 64 0.15 -7.95 -63.21
C SER A 64 -0.64 -7.16 -64.25
N GLY A 65 -1.46 -6.20 -63.81
CA GLY A 65 -2.31 -5.38 -64.70
C GLY A 65 -1.68 -4.05 -65.10
N LYS A 66 -2.40 -3.29 -65.95
CA LYS A 66 -1.93 -2.01 -66.52
C LYS A 66 -1.92 -0.84 -65.53
N LEU A 67 -2.55 -0.98 -64.35
CA LEU A 67 -2.67 0.10 -63.36
C LEU A 67 -1.43 0.16 -62.47
N SER A 68 -0.57 1.16 -62.72
CA SER A 68 0.74 1.28 -62.05
C SER A 68 0.67 1.39 -60.52
N HIS A 69 -0.39 1.98 -59.96
CA HIS A 69 -0.53 2.15 -58.51
C HIS A 69 -0.79 0.85 -57.73
N PHE A 70 -1.18 -0.23 -58.40
CA PHE A 70 -1.36 -1.55 -57.79
C PHE A 70 -0.16 -2.47 -57.99
N LEU A 71 0.88 -2.05 -58.72
CA LEU A 71 2.10 -2.85 -58.87
C LEU A 71 2.69 -3.19 -57.49
N GLY A 72 3.16 -4.42 -57.33
CA GLY A 72 3.72 -4.92 -56.06
C GLY A 72 2.68 -5.23 -54.98
N LYS A 73 1.38 -5.12 -55.27
CA LYS A 73 0.30 -5.54 -54.37
C LYS A 73 -0.10 -6.98 -54.63
N GLU A 74 -0.38 -7.74 -53.58
CA GLU A 74 -0.85 -9.12 -53.64
C GLU A 74 -2.15 -9.22 -54.45
N ASP A 75 -2.25 -10.21 -55.33
CA ASP A 75 -3.43 -10.44 -56.16
C ASP A 75 -3.69 -11.94 -56.34
N SER A 76 -4.92 -12.28 -56.72
CA SER A 76 -5.35 -13.67 -56.94
C SER A 76 -5.20 -14.55 -55.69
N ILE A 77 -4.47 -15.67 -55.75
CA ILE A 77 -4.39 -16.67 -54.67
C ILE A 77 -2.97 -16.70 -54.12
N TRP A 78 -2.87 -16.54 -52.81
CA TRP A 78 -1.64 -16.71 -52.03
C TRP A 78 -1.75 -17.96 -51.17
N THR A 79 -0.79 -18.87 -51.32
CA THR A 79 -0.69 -20.09 -50.50
C THR A 79 0.53 -19.99 -49.61
N PHE A 80 0.32 -20.16 -48.31
CA PHE A 80 1.34 -20.22 -47.29
C PHE A 80 1.47 -21.64 -46.79
N TYR A 81 2.67 -22.03 -46.41
CA TYR A 81 2.99 -23.39 -45.98
C TYR A 81 3.59 -23.39 -44.56
N TYR A 82 3.58 -24.54 -43.92
CA TYR A 82 4.38 -24.85 -42.75
C TYR A 82 5.74 -25.43 -43.18
N GLU A 83 6.70 -25.52 -42.26
CA GLU A 83 8.04 -26.10 -42.48
C GLU A 83 8.01 -27.59 -42.88
N ASP A 84 6.91 -28.29 -42.61
CA ASP A 84 6.69 -29.68 -43.04
C ASP A 84 6.15 -29.80 -44.47
N GLY A 85 5.86 -28.67 -45.14
CA GLY A 85 5.29 -28.60 -46.48
C GLY A 85 3.76 -28.67 -46.53
N ASN A 86 3.07 -28.85 -45.40
CA ASN A 86 1.62 -28.77 -45.37
C ASN A 86 1.15 -27.33 -45.55
N LYS A 87 -0.02 -27.15 -46.17
CA LYS A 87 -0.62 -25.80 -46.30
C LYS A 87 -0.90 -25.24 -44.91
N LYS A 88 -0.58 -23.96 -44.73
CA LYS A 88 -0.89 -23.14 -43.54
C LYS A 88 -2.09 -22.23 -43.79
N ALA A 89 -2.12 -21.60 -44.96
CA ALA A 89 -3.24 -20.75 -45.39
C ALA A 89 -3.32 -20.69 -46.91
N VAL A 90 -4.55 -20.54 -47.42
CA VAL A 90 -4.86 -20.18 -48.80
C VAL A 90 -5.71 -18.92 -48.71
N GLU A 91 -5.14 -17.79 -49.09
CA GLU A 91 -5.76 -16.48 -48.98
C GLU A 91 -5.97 -15.89 -50.36
N ARG A 92 -7.14 -15.28 -50.59
CA ARG A 92 -7.45 -14.62 -51.84
C ARG A 92 -7.26 -13.12 -51.67
N TYR A 93 -6.48 -12.53 -52.55
CA TYR A 93 -6.23 -11.09 -52.60
C TYR A 93 -6.77 -10.50 -53.90
N GLU A 94 -7.25 -9.27 -53.84
CA GLU A 94 -7.45 -8.42 -54.99
C GLU A 94 -6.76 -7.08 -54.70
N LYS A 95 -5.75 -6.73 -55.51
CA LYS A 95 -5.05 -5.42 -55.43
C LYS A 95 -4.57 -5.06 -54.00
N GLY A 96 -4.01 -6.04 -53.28
CA GLY A 96 -3.40 -5.88 -51.96
C GLY A 96 -4.37 -5.98 -50.78
N LYS A 97 -5.62 -6.37 -51.02
CA LYS A 97 -6.60 -6.60 -49.96
C LYS A 97 -7.17 -8.00 -50.05
N LYS A 98 -7.38 -8.66 -48.91
CA LYS A 98 -8.10 -9.94 -48.84
C LYS A 98 -9.49 -9.76 -49.42
N ASN A 99 -9.80 -10.49 -50.48
CA ASN A 99 -11.07 -10.44 -51.19
C ASN A 99 -11.45 -11.82 -51.71
N GLY A 100 -12.52 -12.40 -51.16
CA GLY A 100 -12.98 -13.76 -51.40
C GLY A 100 -12.67 -14.72 -50.26
N THR A 101 -12.74 -16.02 -50.54
CA THR A 101 -12.65 -17.07 -49.51
C THR A 101 -11.21 -17.33 -49.10
N ASN A 102 -10.93 -17.20 -47.81
CA ASN A 102 -9.67 -17.57 -47.19
C ASN A 102 -9.86 -18.84 -46.36
N ILE A 103 -8.90 -19.76 -46.47
CA ILE A 103 -8.89 -21.05 -45.78
C ILE A 103 -7.59 -21.16 -45.01
N TYR A 104 -7.68 -21.50 -43.73
CA TYR A 104 -6.57 -21.74 -42.84
C TYR A 104 -6.55 -23.20 -42.45
N TYR A 105 -5.36 -23.74 -42.22
CA TYR A 105 -5.15 -25.16 -41.99
C TYR A 105 -4.44 -25.40 -40.66
N PHE A 106 -4.63 -26.58 -40.09
CA PHE A 106 -3.80 -27.10 -39.02
C PHE A 106 -2.49 -27.65 -39.59
N LYS A 107 -1.48 -27.86 -38.74
CA LYS A 107 -0.23 -28.53 -39.15
C LYS A 107 -0.46 -29.93 -39.74
N SER A 108 -1.54 -30.61 -39.36
CA SER A 108 -1.94 -31.90 -39.93
C SER A 108 -2.40 -31.84 -41.39
N GLY A 109 -2.60 -30.63 -41.95
CA GLY A 109 -3.17 -30.41 -43.28
C GLY A 109 -4.70 -30.36 -43.33
N LYS A 110 -5.40 -30.60 -42.21
CA LYS A 110 -6.85 -30.41 -42.12
C LYS A 110 -7.23 -28.93 -42.04
N VAL A 111 -8.41 -28.55 -42.51
CA VAL A 111 -8.90 -27.17 -42.41
C VAL A 111 -9.14 -26.81 -40.94
N SER A 112 -8.59 -25.68 -40.50
CA SER A 112 -8.78 -25.14 -39.16
C SER A 112 -9.84 -24.05 -39.12
N GLN A 113 -9.84 -23.17 -40.12
CA GLN A 113 -10.77 -22.05 -40.21
C GLN A 113 -11.02 -21.67 -41.67
N LEU A 114 -12.18 -21.09 -41.97
CA LEU A 114 -12.42 -20.44 -43.24
C LEU A 114 -13.45 -19.32 -43.11
N THR A 115 -13.32 -18.29 -43.94
CA THR A 115 -14.32 -17.23 -44.08
C THR A 115 -14.18 -16.56 -45.45
N LYS A 116 -15.08 -15.63 -45.77
CA LYS A 116 -14.94 -14.72 -46.90
C LYS A 116 -14.59 -13.32 -46.41
N PHE A 117 -13.64 -12.70 -47.09
CA PHE A 117 -13.29 -11.29 -46.90
C PHE A 117 -13.82 -10.45 -48.06
N THR A 118 -14.20 -9.21 -47.75
CA THR A 118 -14.43 -8.12 -48.71
C THR A 118 -13.57 -6.96 -48.25
N ASP A 119 -12.60 -6.50 -49.06
CA ASP A 119 -11.71 -5.37 -48.73
C ASP A 119 -11.01 -5.50 -47.35
N ASN A 120 -10.40 -6.65 -47.05
CA ASN A 120 -9.78 -6.99 -45.74
C ASN A 120 -10.74 -7.18 -44.56
N LEU A 121 -12.05 -6.97 -44.73
CA LEU A 121 -13.04 -7.14 -43.68
C LEU A 121 -13.73 -8.50 -43.84
N ALA A 122 -13.85 -9.27 -42.75
CA ALA A 122 -14.64 -10.50 -42.78
C ALA A 122 -16.11 -10.16 -43.08
N ASP A 123 -16.70 -10.85 -44.06
CA ASP A 123 -17.99 -10.45 -44.66
C ASP A 123 -18.80 -11.68 -45.07
N SER A 124 -18.84 -12.68 -44.17
CA SER A 124 -19.63 -13.90 -44.28
C SER A 124 -19.53 -14.70 -42.98
N ILE A 125 -19.91 -15.98 -43.03
CA ILE A 125 -19.79 -16.92 -41.91
C ILE A 125 -18.33 -17.34 -41.75
N TRP A 126 -17.74 -16.97 -40.62
CA TRP A 126 -16.47 -17.49 -40.15
C TRP A 126 -16.70 -18.86 -39.52
N THR A 127 -16.19 -19.91 -40.17
CA THR A 127 -16.30 -21.28 -39.67
C THR A 127 -14.95 -21.74 -39.13
N SER A 128 -14.93 -22.18 -37.87
CA SER A 128 -13.76 -22.86 -37.27
C SER A 128 -14.05 -24.34 -37.09
N PHE A 129 -13.03 -25.18 -37.13
CA PHE A 129 -13.11 -26.63 -37.01
C PHE A 129 -12.27 -27.14 -35.84
N PHE A 130 -12.60 -28.32 -35.34
CA PHE A 130 -11.73 -29.13 -34.49
C PHE A 130 -10.75 -29.92 -35.37
N GLU A 131 -9.64 -30.38 -34.78
CA GLU A 131 -8.65 -31.24 -35.46
C GLU A 131 -9.25 -32.57 -35.96
N ASN A 132 -10.38 -33.00 -35.38
CA ASN A 132 -11.14 -34.16 -35.85
C ASN A 132 -11.97 -33.89 -37.11
N GLY A 133 -11.98 -32.66 -37.63
CA GLY A 133 -12.69 -32.23 -38.84
C GLY A 133 -14.14 -31.78 -38.61
N LYS A 134 -14.69 -31.91 -37.39
CA LYS A 134 -16.02 -31.40 -37.06
C LYS A 134 -15.99 -29.89 -36.87
N VAL A 135 -17.10 -29.23 -37.15
CA VAL A 135 -17.26 -27.78 -36.93
C VAL A 135 -17.14 -27.50 -35.42
N LYS A 136 -16.37 -26.48 -35.08
CA LYS A 136 -16.18 -25.95 -33.72
C LYS A 136 -17.00 -24.68 -33.50
N SER A 137 -17.01 -23.78 -34.48
CA SER A 137 -17.82 -22.56 -34.42
C SER A 137 -18.27 -22.11 -35.79
N ARG A 138 -19.40 -21.42 -35.84
CA ARG A 138 -19.85 -20.59 -36.96
C ARG A 138 -20.23 -19.23 -36.39
N GLU A 139 -19.62 -18.17 -36.89
CA GLU A 139 -19.87 -16.81 -36.46
C GLU A 139 -20.14 -15.94 -37.69
N SER A 140 -21.26 -15.24 -37.71
CA SER A 140 -21.62 -14.36 -38.82
C SER A 140 -20.90 -13.00 -38.70
N PHE A 141 -20.29 -12.55 -39.79
CA PHE A 141 -19.65 -11.25 -39.90
C PHE A 141 -20.22 -10.44 -41.06
N GLU A 142 -20.44 -9.15 -40.83
CA GLU A 142 -20.72 -8.16 -41.86
C GLU A 142 -19.70 -7.01 -41.72
N LYS A 143 -18.97 -6.70 -42.79
CA LYS A 143 -17.97 -5.61 -42.82
C LYS A 143 -17.01 -5.61 -41.61
N GLY A 144 -16.55 -6.80 -41.21
CA GLY A 144 -15.55 -7.01 -40.17
C GLY A 144 -16.10 -7.00 -38.75
N LYS A 145 -17.40 -6.80 -38.54
CA LYS A 145 -18.07 -6.90 -37.24
C LYS A 145 -18.91 -8.14 -37.15
N LYS A 146 -19.03 -8.72 -35.96
CA LYS A 146 -19.96 -9.82 -35.71
C LYS A 146 -21.39 -9.31 -35.80
N GLU A 147 -22.15 -9.89 -36.72
CA GLU A 147 -23.52 -9.47 -37.05
C GLU A 147 -24.31 -10.72 -37.47
N GLY A 148 -25.40 -11.01 -36.75
CA GLY A 148 -26.24 -12.18 -36.97
C GLY A 148 -25.86 -13.39 -36.12
N GLU A 149 -26.23 -14.58 -36.61
CA GLU A 149 -26.21 -15.81 -35.83
C GLU A 149 -24.77 -16.29 -35.55
N TRP A 150 -24.59 -16.83 -34.35
CA TRP A 150 -23.40 -17.60 -33.99
C TRP A 150 -23.82 -18.94 -33.35
N VAL A 151 -23.02 -19.97 -33.60
CA VAL A 151 -23.20 -21.33 -33.08
C VAL A 151 -21.84 -21.91 -32.69
N TYR A 152 -21.71 -22.34 -31.44
CA TYR A 152 -20.58 -23.14 -30.95
C TYR A 152 -21.00 -24.59 -30.81
N PHE A 153 -20.05 -25.50 -31.08
CA PHE A 153 -20.27 -26.93 -31.08
C PHE A 153 -19.26 -27.62 -30.15
N PHE A 154 -19.70 -28.70 -29.51
CA PHE A 154 -18.80 -29.65 -28.87
C PHE A 154 -18.01 -30.45 -29.91
N ASP A 155 -16.91 -31.04 -29.47
CA ASP A 155 -16.06 -31.94 -30.26
C ASP A 155 -16.79 -33.19 -30.80
N ASN A 156 -17.90 -33.56 -30.17
CA ASN A 156 -18.79 -34.62 -30.65
C ASN A 156 -19.74 -34.17 -31.79
N GLY A 157 -19.82 -32.87 -32.09
CA GLY A 157 -20.65 -32.25 -33.13
C GLY A 157 -22.02 -31.75 -32.67
N GLN A 158 -22.38 -31.95 -31.40
CA GLN A 158 -23.59 -31.37 -30.81
C GLN A 158 -23.41 -29.87 -30.58
N ILE A 159 -24.51 -29.11 -30.64
CA ILE A 159 -24.49 -27.67 -30.32
C ILE A 159 -24.15 -27.52 -28.83
N GLU A 160 -23.19 -26.65 -28.54
CA GLU A 160 -22.85 -26.23 -27.19
C GLU A 160 -23.65 -24.99 -26.80
N SER A 161 -23.66 -23.99 -27.67
CA SER A 161 -24.44 -22.78 -27.48
C SER A 161 -24.70 -22.06 -28.80
N LYS A 162 -25.75 -21.24 -28.83
CA LYS A 162 -26.05 -20.39 -29.99
C LYS A 162 -26.76 -19.11 -29.57
N GLY A 163 -26.68 -18.10 -30.43
CA GLY A 163 -27.35 -16.82 -30.23
C GLY A 163 -27.08 -15.86 -31.39
N ASN A 164 -27.26 -14.57 -31.14
CA ASN A 164 -27.00 -13.52 -32.13
C ASN A 164 -26.02 -12.46 -31.62
N PHE A 165 -25.30 -11.85 -32.55
CA PHE A 165 -24.57 -10.61 -32.37
C PHE A 165 -25.24 -9.49 -33.16
N GLU A 166 -25.23 -8.29 -32.60
CA GLU A 166 -25.52 -7.03 -33.31
C GLU A 166 -24.36 -6.08 -33.01
N LYS A 167 -23.61 -5.69 -34.05
CA LYS A 167 -22.43 -4.80 -33.96
C LYS A 167 -21.48 -5.21 -32.84
N ASP A 168 -21.02 -6.47 -32.88
CA ASP A 168 -20.11 -7.10 -31.92
C ASP A 168 -20.68 -7.36 -30.50
N LYS A 169 -21.95 -7.01 -30.24
CA LYS A 169 -22.59 -7.19 -28.93
C LYS A 169 -23.60 -8.33 -28.97
N ARG A 170 -23.62 -9.19 -27.95
CA ARG A 170 -24.66 -10.23 -27.84
C ARG A 170 -26.03 -9.58 -27.78
N GLN A 171 -26.97 -10.10 -28.57
CA GLN A 171 -28.32 -9.56 -28.70
C GLN A 171 -29.34 -10.69 -28.74
N GLY A 172 -30.44 -10.52 -28.02
CA GLY A 172 -31.54 -11.48 -27.96
C GLY A 172 -31.20 -12.73 -27.15
N LYS A 173 -31.83 -13.84 -27.53
CA LYS A 173 -31.80 -15.12 -26.82
C LYS A 173 -30.47 -15.85 -27.07
N VAL A 174 -29.81 -16.26 -26.00
CA VAL A 174 -28.68 -17.18 -26.01
C VAL A 174 -29.11 -18.50 -25.37
N GLU A 175 -28.94 -19.59 -26.11
CA GLU A 175 -29.28 -20.94 -25.67
C GLU A 175 -28.00 -21.73 -25.43
N THR A 176 -27.91 -22.46 -24.31
CA THR A 176 -26.78 -23.32 -23.95
C THR A 176 -27.26 -24.74 -23.72
N TYR A 177 -26.48 -25.72 -24.17
CA TYR A 177 -26.84 -27.13 -24.20
C TYR A 177 -25.76 -28.01 -23.57
N SER A 178 -26.15 -29.20 -23.10
CA SER A 178 -25.24 -30.24 -22.63
C SER A 178 -24.54 -30.94 -23.80
N LYS A 179 -23.46 -31.68 -23.51
CA LYS A 179 -22.81 -32.57 -24.51
C LYS A 179 -23.76 -33.62 -25.10
N THR A 180 -24.86 -33.92 -24.43
CA THR A 180 -25.92 -34.85 -24.88
C THR A 180 -27.04 -34.15 -25.67
N GLY A 181 -26.94 -32.84 -25.90
CA GLY A 181 -27.89 -32.05 -26.70
C GLY A 181 -29.09 -31.52 -25.92
N LYS A 182 -29.11 -31.63 -24.58
CA LYS A 182 -30.21 -31.14 -23.75
C LYS A 182 -30.04 -29.66 -23.45
N LEU A 183 -31.13 -28.89 -23.51
CA LEU A 183 -31.10 -27.46 -23.17
C LEU A 183 -30.82 -27.29 -21.67
N LEU A 184 -29.79 -26.51 -21.34
CA LEU A 184 -29.36 -26.23 -19.97
C LEU A 184 -29.67 -24.80 -19.54
N ALA A 185 -29.64 -23.83 -20.45
CA ALA A 185 -29.94 -22.45 -20.11
C ALA A 185 -30.46 -21.64 -21.30
N ILE A 186 -31.31 -20.66 -20.97
CA ILE A 186 -31.72 -19.58 -21.86
C ILE A 186 -31.39 -18.27 -21.15
N GLN A 187 -30.59 -17.40 -21.77
CA GLN A 187 -30.29 -16.08 -21.24
C GLN A 187 -30.50 -15.01 -22.32
N ASN A 188 -31.23 -13.95 -21.99
CA ASN A 188 -31.43 -12.83 -22.92
C ASN A 188 -30.38 -11.74 -22.72
N PHE A 189 -29.92 -11.16 -23.83
CA PHE A 189 -28.97 -10.05 -23.85
C PHE A 189 -29.52 -8.85 -24.62
N CYS A 190 -29.32 -7.67 -24.07
CA CYS A 190 -29.68 -6.39 -24.67
C CYS A 190 -28.39 -5.56 -24.77
N SER A 191 -27.90 -5.32 -25.99
CA SER A 191 -26.64 -4.59 -26.22
C SER A 191 -25.45 -5.15 -25.42
N GLY A 192 -25.34 -6.49 -25.36
CA GLY A 192 -24.24 -7.19 -24.69
C GLY A 192 -24.38 -7.37 -23.18
N LYS A 193 -25.41 -6.79 -22.54
CA LYS A 193 -25.70 -6.99 -21.11
C LYS A 193 -26.87 -7.96 -20.91
N PRO A 194 -26.86 -8.82 -19.88
CA PRO A 194 -28.04 -9.60 -19.52
C PRO A 194 -29.27 -8.70 -19.29
N CYS A 195 -30.42 -9.12 -19.80
CA CYS A 195 -31.70 -8.41 -19.64
C CYS A 195 -32.86 -9.41 -19.60
N ASN A 196 -34.06 -8.95 -19.23
CA ASN A 196 -35.28 -9.76 -19.22
C ASN A 196 -35.08 -11.06 -18.42
N HIS A 197 -35.38 -12.21 -19.03
CA HIS A 197 -35.39 -13.50 -18.35
C HIS A 197 -34.09 -14.28 -18.52
N TRP A 198 -33.70 -14.96 -17.44
CA TRP A 198 -32.68 -16.01 -17.40
C TRP A 198 -33.30 -17.29 -16.83
N GLU A 199 -33.31 -18.34 -17.63
CA GLU A 199 -33.81 -19.66 -17.27
C GLU A 199 -32.66 -20.65 -17.23
N GLU A 200 -32.62 -21.49 -16.21
CA GLU A 200 -31.71 -22.63 -16.12
C GLU A 200 -32.52 -23.92 -15.94
N TYR A 201 -32.00 -25.02 -16.48
CA TYR A 201 -32.64 -26.32 -16.51
C TYR A 201 -31.70 -27.39 -15.94
N TYR A 202 -32.27 -28.38 -15.26
CA TYR A 202 -31.56 -29.60 -14.89
C TYR A 202 -31.34 -30.49 -16.14
N GLU A 203 -30.39 -31.43 -16.07
CA GLU A 203 -30.15 -32.37 -17.18
C GLU A 203 -31.34 -33.30 -17.50
N ASN A 204 -32.35 -33.39 -16.62
CA ASN A 204 -33.59 -34.09 -16.92
C ASN A 204 -34.59 -33.24 -17.73
N GLY A 205 -34.26 -31.99 -18.07
CA GLY A 205 -35.11 -31.05 -18.81
C GLY A 205 -36.06 -30.22 -17.94
N GLN A 206 -36.11 -30.49 -16.63
CA GLN A 206 -36.91 -29.72 -15.69
C GLN A 206 -36.28 -28.33 -15.46
N LYS A 207 -37.11 -27.28 -15.39
CA LYS A 207 -36.64 -25.95 -14.98
C LYS A 207 -36.04 -26.02 -13.57
N LYS A 208 -34.89 -25.37 -13.41
CA LYS A 208 -34.16 -25.19 -12.16
C LYS A 208 -34.49 -23.85 -11.55
N PHE A 209 -34.42 -22.76 -12.32
CA PHE A 209 -34.93 -21.45 -11.90
C PHE A 209 -35.35 -20.59 -13.09
N VAL A 210 -36.14 -19.56 -12.79
CA VAL A 210 -36.38 -18.39 -13.63
C VAL A 210 -35.98 -17.15 -12.85
N LYS A 211 -35.10 -16.34 -13.43
CA LYS A 211 -34.70 -15.04 -12.89
C LYS A 211 -35.03 -13.93 -13.88
N GLU A 212 -35.24 -12.73 -13.37
CA GLU A 212 -35.60 -11.57 -14.16
C GLU A 212 -34.69 -10.39 -13.83
N TYR A 213 -34.18 -9.69 -14.85
CA TYR A 213 -33.42 -8.46 -14.70
C TYR A 213 -34.36 -7.25 -14.82
N LYS A 214 -34.51 -6.46 -13.75
CA LYS A 214 -35.18 -5.15 -13.78
C LYS A 214 -34.22 -4.09 -13.28
N ASP A 215 -33.96 -3.07 -14.09
CA ASP A 215 -33.06 -1.94 -13.76
C ASP A 215 -31.67 -2.37 -13.24
N SER A 216 -31.11 -3.44 -13.82
CA SER A 216 -29.85 -4.09 -13.41
C SER A 216 -29.91 -4.93 -12.12
N THR A 217 -31.03 -4.94 -11.42
CA THR A 217 -31.29 -5.82 -10.28
C THR A 217 -31.82 -7.17 -10.76
N LEU A 218 -31.31 -8.26 -10.18
CA LEU A 218 -31.69 -9.62 -10.53
C LEU A 218 -32.67 -10.18 -9.51
N TYR A 219 -33.88 -10.50 -9.97
CA TYR A 219 -34.98 -11.05 -9.19
C TYR A 219 -35.09 -12.55 -9.41
N LEU A 220 -35.20 -13.34 -8.33
CA LEU A 220 -35.50 -14.76 -8.42
C LEU A 220 -37.01 -14.97 -8.48
N MET A 221 -37.56 -15.24 -9.66
CA MET A 221 -39.00 -15.39 -9.84
C MET A 221 -39.48 -16.79 -9.49
N ASP A 222 -38.78 -17.82 -9.97
CA ASP A 222 -39.14 -19.19 -9.67
C ASP A 222 -37.91 -20.06 -9.43
N LEU A 223 -38.03 -21.06 -8.56
CA LEU A 223 -36.97 -22.00 -8.23
C LEU A 223 -37.59 -23.38 -7.97
N TRP A 224 -36.97 -24.43 -8.51
CA TRP A 224 -37.36 -25.82 -8.26
C TRP A 224 -36.15 -26.63 -7.77
N ASP A 225 -36.40 -27.60 -6.90
CA ASP A 225 -35.42 -28.62 -6.56
C ASP A 225 -35.24 -29.65 -7.70
N ASN A 226 -34.25 -30.54 -7.57
CA ASN A 226 -33.96 -31.57 -8.57
C ASN A 226 -35.02 -32.69 -8.67
N LYS A 227 -36.02 -32.70 -7.77
CA LYS A 227 -37.14 -33.65 -7.76
C LYS A 227 -38.43 -33.05 -8.35
N GLY A 228 -38.42 -31.79 -8.75
CA GLY A 228 -39.60 -31.12 -9.32
C GLY A 228 -40.39 -30.27 -8.33
N LYS A 229 -40.01 -30.23 -7.05
CA LYS A 229 -40.72 -29.42 -6.05
C LYS A 229 -40.37 -27.95 -6.27
N GLN A 230 -41.38 -27.14 -6.51
CA GLN A 230 -41.23 -25.68 -6.58
C GLN A 230 -41.00 -25.11 -5.16
N LEU A 231 -39.89 -24.41 -4.98
CA LEU A 231 -39.45 -23.80 -3.72
C LEU A 231 -39.76 -22.30 -3.67
N VAL A 232 -39.71 -21.63 -4.82
CA VAL A 232 -40.07 -20.21 -4.99
C VAL A 232 -41.05 -20.10 -6.16
N THR A 233 -42.13 -19.36 -5.94
CA THR A 233 -43.18 -19.11 -6.93
C THR A 233 -43.45 -17.61 -6.99
N ASN A 234 -43.36 -17.01 -8.18
CA ASN A 234 -43.58 -15.57 -8.39
C ASN A 234 -42.82 -14.69 -7.38
N GLY A 235 -41.57 -15.02 -7.11
CA GLY A 235 -40.69 -14.28 -6.21
C GLY A 235 -40.83 -14.59 -4.73
N ASN A 236 -41.74 -15.49 -4.35
CA ASN A 236 -42.06 -15.76 -2.96
C ASN A 236 -41.77 -17.22 -2.60
N GLY A 237 -40.97 -17.45 -1.56
CA GLY A 237 -40.68 -18.81 -1.10
C GLY A 237 -39.45 -18.94 -0.21
N SER A 238 -39.39 -20.03 0.55
CA SER A 238 -38.24 -20.35 1.40
C SER A 238 -37.30 -21.30 0.68
N ILE A 239 -35.99 -21.09 0.85
CA ILE A 239 -34.97 -21.92 0.23
C ILE A 239 -33.97 -22.44 1.26
N THR A 240 -33.42 -23.61 0.96
CA THR A 240 -32.20 -24.15 1.56
C THR A 240 -31.27 -24.49 0.41
N ALA A 241 -30.21 -23.69 0.25
CA ALA A 241 -29.16 -23.92 -0.73
C ALA A 241 -28.03 -24.72 -0.08
N ASN A 242 -27.51 -25.73 -0.80
CA ASN A 242 -26.44 -26.61 -0.32
C ASN A 242 -25.17 -26.43 -1.16
N TYR A 243 -24.02 -26.75 -0.58
CA TYR A 243 -22.77 -27.02 -1.31
C TYR A 243 -22.87 -28.34 -2.09
N ASP A 244 -21.94 -28.58 -3.02
CA ASP A 244 -21.84 -29.85 -3.76
C ASP A 244 -21.66 -31.06 -2.82
N SER A 245 -21.09 -30.84 -1.63
CA SER A 245 -20.97 -31.85 -0.56
C SER A 245 -22.30 -32.22 0.10
N GLY A 246 -23.39 -31.49 -0.17
CA GLY A 246 -24.69 -31.65 0.46
C GLY A 246 -24.88 -30.86 1.76
N ILE A 247 -23.82 -30.23 2.28
CA ILE A 247 -23.89 -29.36 3.46
C ILE A 247 -24.67 -28.09 3.13
N ILE A 248 -25.52 -27.61 4.04
CA ILE A 248 -26.27 -26.37 3.86
C ILE A 248 -25.28 -25.20 3.73
N ARG A 249 -25.45 -24.39 2.71
CA ARG A 249 -24.69 -23.16 2.42
C ARG A 249 -25.45 -21.92 2.90
N ALA A 250 -26.75 -21.88 2.62
CA ALA A 250 -27.60 -20.74 2.98
C ALA A 250 -29.05 -21.17 3.09
N MET A 251 -29.81 -20.51 3.96
CA MET A 251 -31.26 -20.65 4.03
C MET A 251 -31.91 -19.31 4.34
N GLY A 252 -33.12 -19.11 3.84
CA GLY A 252 -33.87 -17.87 4.04
C GLY A 252 -35.10 -17.81 3.16
N PHE A 253 -35.71 -16.62 3.12
CA PHE A 253 -36.93 -16.35 2.38
C PHE A 253 -36.70 -15.33 1.27
N TYR A 254 -37.34 -15.55 0.13
CA TYR A 254 -37.50 -14.53 -0.91
C TYR A 254 -38.89 -13.95 -0.85
N LYS A 255 -38.98 -12.62 -0.97
CA LYS A 255 -40.21 -11.86 -1.15
C LYS A 255 -40.06 -11.01 -2.40
N GLU A 256 -41.04 -11.09 -3.31
CA GLU A 256 -41.01 -10.35 -4.59
C GLU A 256 -39.70 -10.51 -5.38
N GLY A 257 -39.05 -11.66 -5.24
CA GLY A 257 -37.83 -12.03 -5.96
C GLY A 257 -36.54 -11.54 -5.33
N LEU A 258 -36.59 -10.87 -4.19
CA LEU A 258 -35.43 -10.38 -3.43
C LEU A 258 -35.35 -11.07 -2.06
N GLN A 259 -34.15 -11.12 -1.49
CA GLN A 259 -33.96 -11.68 -0.15
C GLN A 259 -34.72 -10.83 0.87
N ASP A 260 -35.49 -11.50 1.74
CA ASP A 260 -36.33 -10.85 2.74
C ASP A 260 -36.37 -11.67 4.04
N GLY A 261 -36.43 -10.98 5.17
CA GLY A 261 -36.37 -11.60 6.50
C GLY A 261 -34.97 -12.13 6.85
N ILE A 262 -34.93 -13.06 7.81
CA ILE A 262 -33.67 -13.61 8.33
C ILE A 262 -33.10 -14.66 7.38
N TRP A 263 -31.86 -14.43 6.97
CA TRP A 263 -31.05 -15.36 6.20
C TRP A 263 -29.90 -15.88 7.05
N ARG A 264 -29.64 -17.19 6.95
CA ARG A 264 -28.52 -17.85 7.62
C ARG A 264 -27.55 -18.38 6.58
N PHE A 265 -26.26 -18.16 6.80
CA PHE A 265 -25.17 -18.59 5.93
C PHE A 265 -24.21 -19.47 6.71
N PHE A 266 -23.71 -20.51 6.06
CA PHE A 266 -22.90 -21.55 6.68
C PHE A 266 -21.62 -21.77 5.88
N HIS A 267 -20.52 -22.03 6.57
CA HIS A 267 -19.26 -22.44 5.99
C HIS A 267 -19.37 -23.85 5.35
N ALA A 268 -18.40 -24.21 4.52
CA ALA A 268 -18.37 -25.53 3.85
C ALA A 268 -18.22 -26.71 4.83
N ASN A 269 -17.80 -26.47 6.08
CA ASN A 269 -17.78 -27.45 7.16
C ASN A 269 -19.12 -27.58 7.90
N GLY A 270 -20.13 -26.78 7.55
CA GLY A 270 -21.47 -26.78 8.15
C GLY A 270 -21.63 -25.87 9.36
N GLU A 271 -20.58 -25.19 9.80
CA GLU A 271 -20.65 -24.22 10.89
C GLU A 271 -21.37 -22.95 10.43
N LEU A 272 -22.20 -22.36 11.30
CA LEU A 272 -22.89 -21.10 11.04
C LEU A 272 -21.85 -19.97 10.92
N ASP A 273 -21.85 -19.28 9.78
CA ASP A 273 -20.95 -18.16 9.49
C ASP A 273 -21.56 -16.85 9.98
N TYR A 274 -22.77 -16.53 9.49
CA TYR A 274 -23.54 -15.37 9.94
C TYR A 274 -25.03 -15.51 9.67
N GLU A 275 -25.81 -14.75 10.44
CA GLU A 275 -27.22 -14.49 10.21
C GLU A 275 -27.41 -12.99 9.89
N ALA A 276 -28.30 -12.69 8.96
CA ALA A 276 -28.53 -11.35 8.47
C ALA A 276 -30.00 -11.14 8.13
N THR A 277 -30.58 -10.04 8.59
CA THR A 277 -31.91 -9.62 8.16
C THR A 277 -31.83 -8.80 6.87
N TYR A 278 -32.61 -9.21 5.89
CA TYR A 278 -32.78 -8.50 4.62
C TYR A 278 -34.19 -7.91 4.52
N GLU A 279 -34.30 -6.76 3.87
CA GLU A 279 -35.56 -6.17 3.42
C GLU A 279 -35.37 -5.70 1.99
N GLY A 280 -36.17 -6.23 1.05
CA GLY A 280 -36.05 -5.88 -0.36
C GLY A 280 -34.64 -6.09 -0.93
N GLY A 281 -33.95 -7.16 -0.49
CA GLY A 281 -32.61 -7.52 -0.96
C GLY A 281 -31.46 -6.71 -0.34
N ALA A 282 -31.75 -5.69 0.47
CA ALA A 282 -30.74 -4.94 1.22
C ALA A 282 -30.65 -5.46 2.66
N LEU A 283 -29.44 -5.50 3.24
CA LEU A 283 -29.27 -5.73 4.67
C LEU A 283 -29.97 -4.60 5.43
N ASN A 284 -31.00 -4.96 6.19
CA ASN A 284 -31.79 -4.04 6.99
C ASN A 284 -32.31 -4.76 8.25
N GLY A 285 -31.84 -4.33 9.42
CA GLY A 285 -32.13 -4.97 10.69
C GLY A 285 -30.93 -5.73 11.27
N TYR A 286 -31.21 -6.67 12.17
CA TYR A 286 -30.17 -7.32 12.97
C TYR A 286 -29.23 -8.21 12.14
N TYR A 287 -27.96 -8.21 12.52
CA TYR A 287 -26.91 -9.03 11.97
C TYR A 287 -26.08 -9.62 13.10
N SER A 288 -25.72 -10.90 12.96
CA SER A 288 -24.76 -11.57 13.83
C SER A 288 -23.84 -12.46 13.01
N SER A 289 -22.56 -12.45 13.36
CA SER A 289 -21.52 -13.29 12.76
C SER A 289 -20.85 -14.11 13.83
N TYR A 290 -20.27 -15.25 13.47
CA TYR A 290 -19.76 -16.24 14.40
C TYR A 290 -18.33 -16.63 14.05
N PHE A 291 -17.57 -17.06 15.06
CA PHE A 291 -16.31 -17.76 14.87
C PHE A 291 -16.57 -19.25 14.58
N PRO A 292 -15.57 -19.99 14.06
CA PRO A 292 -15.68 -21.44 13.86
C PRO A 292 -16.11 -22.22 15.11
N ASN A 293 -15.77 -21.72 16.30
CA ASN A 293 -16.19 -22.31 17.58
C ASN A 293 -17.62 -21.92 18.04
N HIS A 294 -18.45 -21.41 17.12
CA HIS A 294 -19.84 -20.99 17.34
C HIS A 294 -20.07 -19.81 18.28
N LYS A 295 -19.01 -19.15 18.76
CA LYS A 295 -19.15 -17.92 19.55
C LYS A 295 -19.39 -16.74 18.65
N ILE A 296 -20.21 -15.79 19.09
CA ILE A 296 -20.46 -14.54 18.36
C ILE A 296 -19.13 -13.80 18.17
N LYS A 297 -18.91 -13.32 16.95
CA LYS A 297 -17.76 -12.52 16.53
C LYS A 297 -18.09 -11.03 16.50
N SER A 298 -19.21 -10.69 15.86
CA SER A 298 -19.75 -9.34 15.89
C SER A 298 -21.25 -9.35 15.65
N GLU A 299 -21.94 -8.38 16.24
CA GLU A 299 -23.37 -8.20 16.09
C GLU A 299 -23.76 -6.71 16.16
N GLY A 300 -24.87 -6.38 15.50
CA GLY A 300 -25.42 -5.03 15.45
C GLY A 300 -26.47 -4.91 14.35
N ASN A 301 -26.94 -3.70 14.09
CA ASN A 301 -27.95 -3.46 13.07
C ASN A 301 -27.34 -2.93 11.77
N PHE A 302 -27.95 -3.30 10.65
CA PHE A 302 -27.79 -2.66 9.36
C PHE A 302 -29.00 -1.77 9.04
N THR A 303 -28.75 -0.71 8.29
CA THR A 303 -29.78 0.09 7.63
C THR A 303 -29.29 0.39 6.22
N GLY A 304 -30.01 -0.11 5.21
CA GLY A 304 -29.66 0.11 3.80
C GLY A 304 -28.24 -0.33 3.44
N ASN A 305 -27.86 -1.57 3.78
CA ASN A 305 -26.53 -2.14 3.56
C ASN A 305 -25.37 -1.55 4.36
N LYS A 306 -25.63 -0.62 5.28
CA LYS A 306 -24.59 -0.03 6.14
C LYS A 306 -24.84 -0.31 7.61
N LYS A 307 -23.78 -0.49 8.39
CA LYS A 307 -23.83 -0.67 9.83
C LYS A 307 -24.31 0.60 10.50
N ASN A 308 -25.35 0.47 11.32
CA ASN A 308 -25.97 1.57 12.04
C ASN A 308 -26.37 1.15 13.47
N GLY A 309 -26.30 2.10 14.40
CA GLY A 309 -26.62 1.88 15.81
C GLY A 309 -25.49 1.18 16.58
N VAL A 310 -25.82 0.58 17.71
CA VAL A 310 -24.83 -0.04 18.59
C VAL A 310 -24.33 -1.36 17.99
N TRP A 311 -23.02 -1.47 17.89
CA TRP A 311 -22.31 -2.67 17.45
C TRP A 311 -21.42 -3.20 18.57
N LYS A 312 -21.35 -4.53 18.66
CA LYS A 312 -20.51 -5.26 19.61
C LYS A 312 -19.58 -6.19 18.86
N PHE A 313 -18.35 -6.28 19.33
CA PHE A 313 -17.31 -7.13 18.78
C PHE A 313 -16.70 -7.96 19.90
N TYR A 314 -16.46 -9.23 19.63
CA TYR A 314 -16.03 -10.20 20.61
C TYR A 314 -14.76 -10.91 20.15
N THR A 315 -13.96 -11.34 21.10
CA THR A 315 -12.82 -12.23 20.87
C THR A 315 -13.29 -13.65 20.55
N SER A 316 -12.41 -14.49 19.99
CA SER A 316 -12.72 -15.91 19.75
C SER A 316 -13.07 -16.68 21.02
N ASN A 317 -12.72 -16.18 22.20
CA ASN A 317 -13.08 -16.79 23.47
C ASN A 317 -14.46 -16.34 23.98
N GLY A 318 -15.14 -15.44 23.27
CA GLY A 318 -16.46 -14.91 23.62
C GLY A 318 -16.45 -13.71 24.56
N GLN A 319 -15.27 -13.14 24.83
CA GLN A 319 -15.16 -11.93 25.64
C GLN A 319 -15.44 -10.70 24.78
N LEU A 320 -16.25 -9.77 25.26
CA LEU A 320 -16.51 -8.49 24.59
C LEU A 320 -15.20 -7.71 24.49
N GLU A 321 -14.80 -7.37 23.27
CA GLU A 321 -13.57 -6.64 22.95
C GLU A 321 -13.85 -5.14 22.86
N MET A 322 -14.93 -4.78 22.18
CA MET A 322 -15.36 -3.39 22.05
C MET A 322 -16.85 -3.28 21.73
N THR A 323 -17.44 -2.15 22.11
CA THR A 323 -18.81 -1.78 21.75
C THR A 323 -18.90 -0.28 21.49
N GLY A 324 -19.74 0.12 20.56
CA GLY A 324 -20.02 1.53 20.31
C GLY A 324 -20.98 1.74 19.16
N THR A 325 -21.32 3.01 18.88
CA THR A 325 -22.26 3.34 17.82
C THR A 325 -21.54 3.43 16.47
N LEU A 326 -22.13 2.83 15.44
CA LEU A 326 -21.78 3.05 14.05
C LEU A 326 -22.88 3.87 13.38
N LYS A 327 -22.49 4.77 12.49
CA LYS A 327 -23.38 5.52 11.61
C LYS A 327 -22.79 5.49 10.21
N ASP A 328 -23.54 4.94 9.26
CA ASP A 328 -23.06 4.75 7.88
C ASP A 328 -21.67 4.08 7.82
N ASP A 329 -21.48 3.00 8.59
CA ASP A 329 -20.22 2.24 8.74
C ASP A 329 -19.08 2.94 9.50
N LEU A 330 -19.22 4.22 9.87
CA LEU A 330 -18.20 4.98 10.59
C LEU A 330 -18.47 4.98 12.10
N ARG A 331 -17.41 4.99 12.93
CA ARG A 331 -17.57 5.15 14.38
C ARG A 331 -18.13 6.52 14.71
N ASP A 332 -19.20 6.51 15.51
CA ASP A 332 -19.91 7.68 15.96
C ASP A 332 -20.26 7.52 17.45
N ASP A 333 -20.44 8.63 18.16
CA ASP A 333 -20.81 8.67 19.58
C ASP A 333 -19.87 7.82 20.47
N LYS A 334 -20.37 7.32 21.60
CA LYS A 334 -19.59 6.62 22.62
C LYS A 334 -19.09 5.25 22.14
N TRP A 335 -17.80 5.01 22.38
CA TRP A 335 -17.12 3.73 22.20
C TRP A 335 -16.44 3.31 23.50
N ILE A 336 -16.47 2.00 23.77
CA ILE A 336 -15.88 1.37 24.94
C ILE A 336 -15.06 0.17 24.46
N TYR A 337 -13.83 0.10 24.93
CA TYR A 337 -12.85 -0.96 24.66
C TYR A 337 -12.54 -1.69 25.96
N TYR A 338 -12.37 -3.00 25.89
CA TYR A 338 -12.17 -3.85 27.06
C TYR A 338 -10.87 -4.62 26.97
N TYR A 339 -10.22 -4.78 28.12
CA TYR A 339 -9.13 -5.71 28.29
C TYR A 339 -9.63 -7.17 28.21
N SER A 340 -8.70 -8.11 27.98
CA SER A 340 -8.97 -9.56 28.01
C SER A 340 -9.46 -10.10 29.38
N ASN A 341 -9.43 -9.30 30.44
CA ASN A 341 -10.04 -9.64 31.73
C ASN A 341 -11.47 -9.09 31.89
N GLY A 342 -12.03 -8.45 30.85
CA GLY A 342 -13.38 -7.87 30.84
C GLY A 342 -13.49 -6.48 31.49
N LYS A 343 -12.41 -5.92 32.05
CA LYS A 343 -12.41 -4.54 32.56
C LYS A 343 -12.28 -3.55 31.41
N VAL A 344 -12.87 -2.37 31.56
CA VAL A 344 -12.74 -1.29 30.56
C VAL A 344 -11.27 -0.89 30.45
N GLU A 345 -10.75 -0.91 29.22
CA GLU A 345 -9.43 -0.40 28.87
C GLU A 345 -9.51 1.10 28.58
N SER A 346 -10.46 1.49 27.74
CA SER A 346 -10.68 2.87 27.39
C SER A 346 -12.12 3.11 26.93
N GLU A 347 -12.58 4.33 27.09
CA GLU A 347 -13.84 4.77 26.53
C GLU A 347 -13.75 6.24 26.12
N GLY A 348 -14.56 6.63 25.13
CA GLY A 348 -14.63 8.01 24.68
C GLY A 348 -15.58 8.14 23.51
N TYR A 349 -15.54 9.29 22.83
CA TYR A 349 -16.46 9.59 21.76
C TYR A 349 -15.75 9.64 20.41
N TYR A 350 -16.45 9.21 19.36
CA TYR A 350 -16.08 9.41 17.97
C TYR A 350 -17.10 10.30 17.25
N LEU A 351 -16.64 11.00 16.23
CA LEU A 351 -17.48 11.63 15.22
C LEU A 351 -16.86 11.32 13.86
N ASN A 352 -17.54 10.52 13.04
CA ASN A 352 -17.05 10.06 11.74
C ASN A 352 -15.61 9.51 11.81
N ASP A 353 -15.39 8.49 12.64
CA ASP A 353 -14.10 7.83 12.89
C ASP A 353 -12.99 8.68 13.53
N LYS A 354 -13.27 9.92 13.91
CA LYS A 354 -12.31 10.78 14.61
C LYS A 354 -12.66 10.89 16.09
N GLN A 355 -11.68 10.67 16.96
CA GLN A 355 -11.82 10.87 18.39
C GLN A 355 -12.22 12.32 18.68
N THR A 356 -13.24 12.47 19.51
CA THR A 356 -13.79 13.75 19.95
C THR A 356 -14.17 13.67 21.42
N ALA A 357 -14.40 14.83 22.04
CA ALA A 357 -14.81 14.98 23.43
C ALA A 357 -13.90 14.21 24.43
N THR A 358 -14.43 13.86 25.60
CA THR A 358 -13.68 13.23 26.68
C THR A 358 -13.34 11.77 26.37
N TRP A 359 -12.08 11.42 26.59
CA TRP A 359 -11.59 10.06 26.59
C TRP A 359 -11.04 9.69 27.96
N ASN A 360 -11.45 8.53 28.47
CA ASN A 360 -10.95 7.91 29.68
C ASN A 360 -10.14 6.66 29.30
N TYR A 361 -9.02 6.46 29.96
CA TYR A 361 -8.20 5.27 29.84
C TYR A 361 -7.91 4.74 31.24
N PHE A 362 -7.87 3.43 31.37
CA PHE A 362 -7.75 2.75 32.65
C PHE A 362 -6.55 1.79 32.63
N TYR A 363 -5.98 1.52 33.79
CA TYR A 363 -5.06 0.42 33.99
C TYR A 363 -5.80 -0.90 33.92
N ARG A 364 -5.06 -2.01 33.73
CA ARG A 364 -5.64 -3.37 33.74
C ARG A 364 -6.37 -3.71 35.05
N GLY A 365 -6.02 -3.05 36.15
CA GLY A 365 -6.70 -3.11 37.44
C GLY A 365 -8.08 -2.44 37.47
N GLY A 366 -8.39 -1.57 36.51
CA GLY A 366 -9.63 -0.76 36.45
C GLY A 366 -9.45 0.67 36.97
N GLU A 367 -8.34 0.97 37.62
CA GLU A 367 -8.02 2.33 38.08
C GLU A 367 -7.75 3.26 36.91
N LYS A 368 -8.06 4.55 37.09
CA LYS A 368 -7.90 5.55 36.03
C LYS A 368 -6.41 5.76 35.70
N TRP A 369 -6.07 5.67 34.42
CA TRP A 369 -4.70 5.89 33.94
C TRP A 369 -4.52 7.30 33.38
N ARG A 370 -5.40 7.71 32.46
CA ARG A 370 -5.35 9.05 31.86
C ARG A 370 -6.72 9.48 31.35
N GLN A 371 -6.93 10.78 31.30
CA GLN A 371 -8.14 11.40 30.77
C GLN A 371 -7.77 12.69 30.08
N GLY A 372 -8.47 13.00 28.99
CA GLY A 372 -8.47 14.33 28.41
C GLY A 372 -9.41 14.38 27.23
N ASN A 373 -9.46 15.53 26.57
CA ASN A 373 -10.34 15.71 25.44
C ASN A 373 -9.57 15.56 24.11
N PHE A 374 -10.29 15.09 23.10
CA PHE A 374 -9.87 15.15 21.71
C PHE A 374 -10.78 16.09 20.92
N ASP A 375 -10.20 16.74 19.92
CA ASP A 375 -10.90 17.40 18.82
C ASP A 375 -10.24 16.91 17.53
N ASN A 376 -11.01 16.17 16.71
CA ASN A 376 -10.53 15.61 15.44
C ASN A 376 -9.21 14.82 15.56
N ASN A 377 -9.14 13.88 16.51
CA ASN A 377 -7.93 13.09 16.85
C ASN A 377 -6.78 13.87 17.49
N LEU A 378 -6.90 15.18 17.69
CA LEU A 378 -5.88 16.00 18.36
C LEU A 378 -6.24 16.22 19.83
N LYS A 379 -5.28 16.00 20.73
CA LYS A 379 -5.48 16.32 22.16
C LYS A 379 -5.80 17.81 22.32
N THR A 380 -6.82 18.10 23.11
CA THR A 380 -7.25 19.46 23.45
C THR A 380 -7.69 19.54 24.91
N GLY A 381 -7.65 20.73 25.48
CA GLY A 381 -8.02 20.96 26.88
C GLY A 381 -7.06 20.30 27.87
N VAL A 382 -7.48 20.21 29.13
CA VAL A 382 -6.67 19.65 30.21
C VAL A 382 -6.60 18.13 30.08
N TRP A 383 -5.37 17.61 30.07
CA TRP A 383 -5.09 16.19 30.19
C TRP A 383 -4.51 15.90 31.55
N THR A 384 -5.03 14.86 32.19
CA THR A 384 -4.57 14.38 33.49
C THR A 384 -4.14 12.92 33.35
N THR A 385 -3.00 12.58 33.94
CA THR A 385 -2.50 11.20 34.05
C THR A 385 -2.34 10.88 35.52
N TRP A 386 -2.66 9.66 35.93
CA TRP A 386 -2.55 9.17 37.29
C TRP A 386 -1.61 7.96 37.37
N PHE A 387 -0.96 7.80 38.52
CA PHE A 387 -0.33 6.54 38.91
C PHE A 387 -1.40 5.48 39.21
N GLU A 388 -1.01 4.20 39.22
CA GLU A 388 -1.93 3.09 39.54
C GLU A 388 -2.50 3.19 40.97
N ASN A 389 -1.83 3.91 41.88
CA ASN A 389 -2.32 4.20 43.22
C ASN A 389 -3.39 5.33 43.28
N GLY A 390 -3.82 5.85 42.12
CA GLY A 390 -4.84 6.90 42.00
C GLY A 390 -4.34 8.34 42.21
N LYS A 391 -3.08 8.56 42.57
CA LYS A 391 -2.51 9.92 42.68
C LYS A 391 -2.15 10.47 41.31
N LYS A 392 -2.25 11.79 41.12
CA LYS A 392 -1.87 12.42 39.85
C LYS A 392 -0.38 12.20 39.58
N LEU A 393 -0.04 11.91 38.33
CA LEU A 393 1.32 11.83 37.80
C LEU A 393 1.69 13.12 37.10
N GLN A 394 0.80 13.61 36.23
CA GLN A 394 0.94 14.89 35.55
C GLN A 394 -0.40 15.43 35.05
N GLU A 395 -0.48 16.75 34.90
CA GLU A 395 -1.64 17.45 34.40
C GLU A 395 -1.22 18.73 33.68
N GLY A 396 -1.87 19.01 32.55
CA GLY A 396 -1.73 20.28 31.87
C GLY A 396 -2.52 20.35 30.56
N PRO A 397 -2.67 21.55 29.97
CA PRO A 397 -3.45 21.73 28.76
C PRO A 397 -2.68 21.28 27.50
N TYR A 398 -3.45 20.77 26.54
CA TYR A 398 -3.08 20.61 25.14
C TYR A 398 -3.85 21.57 24.26
N ILE A 399 -3.20 22.11 23.23
CA ILE A 399 -3.84 22.82 22.12
C ILE A 399 -3.35 22.18 20.82
N ALA A 400 -4.28 21.71 19.98
CA ALA A 400 -3.99 21.06 18.70
C ALA A 400 -2.90 19.97 18.81
N GLY A 401 -2.97 19.14 19.85
CA GLY A 401 -2.05 18.03 20.08
C GLY A 401 -0.72 18.38 20.74
N LYS A 402 -0.45 19.65 21.08
CA LYS A 402 0.80 20.07 21.74
C LYS A 402 0.58 20.64 23.14
N GLU A 403 1.49 20.38 24.06
CA GLU A 403 1.47 20.95 25.40
C GLU A 403 1.45 22.48 25.34
N ASN A 404 0.52 23.10 26.07
CA ASN A 404 0.34 24.54 26.09
C ASN A 404 -0.14 25.00 27.47
N GLY A 405 0.44 26.08 28.01
CA GLY A 405 0.09 26.59 29.34
C GLY A 405 0.80 25.85 30.48
N LEU A 406 0.25 25.98 31.69
CA LEU A 406 0.85 25.45 32.92
C LEU A 406 0.75 23.93 33.00
N TRP A 407 1.88 23.28 33.25
CA TRP A 407 1.98 21.86 33.47
C TRP A 407 2.57 21.58 34.85
N THR A 408 1.97 20.61 35.53
CA THR A 408 2.39 20.15 36.85
C THR A 408 2.56 18.64 36.81
N SER A 409 3.63 18.15 37.41
CA SER A 409 3.84 16.72 37.67
C SER A 409 4.07 16.47 39.15
N TRP A 410 3.83 15.23 39.57
CA TRP A 410 3.93 14.80 40.96
C TRP A 410 4.70 13.48 41.06
N TRP A 411 5.28 13.26 42.25
CA TRP A 411 5.78 11.97 42.68
C TRP A 411 4.63 11.04 43.05
N ASP A 412 4.88 9.74 43.07
CA ASP A 412 3.90 8.71 43.44
C ASP A 412 3.39 8.84 44.88
N ASN A 413 4.13 9.52 45.74
CA ASN A 413 3.70 9.89 47.10
C ASN A 413 2.72 11.08 47.12
N GLY A 414 2.55 11.81 46.01
CA GLY A 414 1.67 12.97 45.86
C GLY A 414 2.35 14.33 46.01
N ALA A 415 3.63 14.38 46.36
CA ALA A 415 4.40 15.63 46.39
C ALA A 415 4.61 16.17 44.96
N LYS A 416 4.56 17.50 44.78
CA LYS A 416 4.89 18.11 43.48
C LYS A 416 6.31 17.71 43.08
N LYS A 417 6.52 17.45 41.79
CA LYS A 417 7.80 17.05 41.21
C LYS A 417 8.37 18.13 40.32
N ASP A 418 7.60 18.58 39.34
CA ASP A 418 7.97 19.67 38.44
C ASP A 418 6.75 20.53 38.11
N GLU A 419 6.93 21.83 37.94
CA GLU A 419 5.90 22.77 37.51
C GLU A 419 6.52 23.82 36.59
N GLY A 420 5.85 24.12 35.48
CA GLY A 420 6.27 25.15 34.55
C GLY A 420 5.36 25.22 33.33
N SER A 421 5.59 26.19 32.46
CA SER A 421 4.73 26.41 31.29
C SER A 421 5.31 25.83 30.01
N PHE A 422 4.43 25.37 29.14
CA PHE A 422 4.73 24.99 27.77
C PHE A 422 4.11 25.97 26.76
N LYS A 423 4.78 26.13 25.62
CA LYS A 423 4.21 26.74 24.42
C LYS A 423 4.56 25.88 23.23
N ASP A 424 3.54 25.31 22.60
CA ASP A 424 3.66 24.45 21.41
C ASP A 424 4.67 23.30 21.61
N GLY A 425 4.62 22.67 22.79
CA GLY A 425 5.51 21.57 23.19
C GLY A 425 6.90 21.99 23.69
N GLN A 426 7.21 23.29 23.76
CA GLN A 426 8.48 23.79 24.28
C GLN A 426 8.34 24.36 25.69
N LEU A 427 9.27 24.02 26.58
CA LEU A 427 9.39 24.60 27.92
C LEU A 427 9.60 26.12 27.81
N ILE A 428 8.81 26.92 28.51
CA ILE A 428 8.95 28.38 28.55
C ILE A 428 8.80 28.91 29.96
N GLY A 429 9.40 30.08 30.21
CA GLY A 429 9.26 30.79 31.47
C GLY A 429 9.95 30.07 32.62
N ASP A 430 9.47 30.34 33.83
CA ASP A 430 10.05 29.78 35.04
C ASP A 430 9.59 28.34 35.25
N TRP A 431 10.54 27.53 35.68
CA TRP A 431 10.40 26.11 35.95
C TRP A 431 10.94 25.81 37.33
N PHE A 432 10.14 25.06 38.08
CA PHE A 432 10.39 24.69 39.45
C PHE A 432 10.39 23.16 39.53
N GLY A 433 11.37 22.60 40.23
CA GLY A 433 11.41 21.18 40.54
C GLY A 433 11.61 20.95 42.02
N TRP A 434 11.02 19.88 42.54
CA TRP A 434 11.07 19.48 43.95
C TRP A 434 11.41 17.99 44.09
N TYR A 435 12.09 17.66 45.19
CA TYR A 435 12.29 16.28 45.62
C TYR A 435 11.00 15.68 46.21
N ALA A 436 10.95 14.36 46.37
CA ALA A 436 9.80 13.66 46.94
C ALA A 436 9.48 14.08 48.39
N ASN A 437 10.46 14.66 49.10
CA ASN A 437 10.30 15.25 50.43
C ASN A 437 9.81 16.72 50.42
N SER A 438 9.37 17.21 49.26
CA SER A 438 8.87 18.58 49.01
C SER A 438 9.91 19.70 49.10
N LYS A 439 11.20 19.40 49.32
CA LYS A 439 12.26 20.42 49.24
C LYS A 439 12.57 20.76 47.79
N GLN A 440 12.90 22.02 47.53
CA GLN A 440 13.27 22.49 46.19
C GLN A 440 14.47 21.68 45.67
N ASN A 441 14.41 21.25 44.41
CA ASN A 441 15.51 20.62 43.68
C ASN A 441 16.16 21.63 42.73
N TYR A 442 15.34 22.35 41.96
CA TYR A 442 15.82 23.42 41.10
C TYR A 442 14.80 24.52 40.87
N ILE A 443 15.30 25.68 40.46
CA ILE A 443 14.51 26.77 39.88
C ILE A 443 15.32 27.39 38.75
N GLY A 444 14.67 27.67 37.63
CA GLY A 444 15.32 28.35 36.52
C GLY A 444 14.36 28.67 35.40
N ASN A 445 14.86 29.42 34.42
CA ASN A 445 14.04 29.95 33.33
C ASN A 445 14.41 29.29 31.98
N TYR A 446 13.39 29.05 31.15
CA TYR A 446 13.54 28.69 29.73
C TYR A 446 13.09 29.84 28.83
N ASN A 447 13.87 30.09 27.78
CA ASN A 447 13.52 31.07 26.76
C ASN A 447 12.45 30.53 25.78
N SER A 448 12.01 31.37 24.85
CA SER A 448 11.03 31.04 23.81
C SER A 448 11.42 29.92 22.83
N LYS A 449 12.65 29.40 22.91
CA LYS A 449 13.16 28.27 22.11
C LYS A 449 13.33 26.99 22.93
N GLY A 450 12.81 26.94 24.16
CA GLY A 450 12.97 25.79 25.05
C GLY A 450 14.39 25.59 25.57
N LYS A 451 15.22 26.64 25.65
CA LYS A 451 16.60 26.56 26.15
C LYS A 451 16.75 27.30 27.48
N LYS A 452 17.54 26.71 28.40
CA LYS A 452 17.88 27.33 29.68
C LYS A 452 18.42 28.75 29.47
N SER A 453 17.88 29.70 30.21
CA SER A 453 18.24 31.11 30.14
C SER A 453 18.30 31.71 31.54
N GLY A 454 19.13 32.72 31.73
CA GLY A 454 19.25 33.41 33.01
C GLY A 454 19.87 32.53 34.10
N LYS A 455 19.54 32.83 35.35
CA LYS A 455 20.06 32.16 36.54
C LYS A 455 19.30 30.85 36.77
N TRP A 456 20.05 29.79 37.04
CA TRP A 456 19.54 28.48 37.46
C TRP A 456 20.15 28.15 38.81
N ASP A 457 19.27 27.91 39.78
CA ASP A 457 19.65 27.50 41.13
C ASP A 457 19.24 26.03 41.33
N TYR A 458 20.15 25.24 41.86
CA TYR A 458 20.00 23.83 42.18
C TYR A 458 20.29 23.62 43.66
N PHE A 459 19.57 22.69 44.27
CA PHE A 459 19.64 22.41 45.70
C PHE A 459 19.83 20.92 45.94
N TYR A 460 20.49 20.58 47.03
CA TYR A 460 20.57 19.22 47.54
C TYR A 460 19.23 18.80 48.16
N GLU A 461 19.03 17.49 48.32
CA GLU A 461 17.81 16.94 48.94
C GLU A 461 17.65 17.37 50.41
N ASN A 462 18.75 17.76 51.07
CA ASN A 462 18.72 18.36 52.40
C ASN A 462 18.19 19.81 52.41
N GLY A 463 18.05 20.46 51.24
CA GLY A 463 17.58 21.84 51.05
C GLY A 463 18.68 22.89 50.93
N GLN A 464 19.95 22.51 51.08
CA GLN A 464 21.09 23.43 50.95
C GLN A 464 21.39 23.71 49.46
N PRO A 465 21.93 24.90 49.11
CA PRO A 465 22.37 25.18 47.75
C PRO A 465 23.39 24.15 47.26
N ARG A 466 23.25 23.70 46.02
CA ARG A 466 24.18 22.79 45.34
C ARG A 466 24.96 23.51 44.26
N GLU A 467 24.26 24.21 43.39
CA GLU A 467 24.85 24.87 42.23
C GLU A 467 24.00 26.07 41.82
N THR A 468 24.65 27.19 41.51
CA THR A 468 24.06 28.34 40.84
C THR A 468 24.84 28.59 39.57
N CYS A 469 24.16 28.63 38.42
CA CYS A 469 24.80 28.85 37.14
C CYS A 469 23.95 29.76 36.24
N SER A 470 24.59 30.69 35.55
CA SER A 470 23.95 31.49 34.51
C SER A 470 24.03 30.80 33.13
N TYR A 471 22.96 30.88 32.35
CA TYR A 471 22.84 30.33 31.01
C TYR A 471 22.39 31.36 29.98
N VAL A 472 22.90 31.23 28.75
CA VAL A 472 22.40 31.95 27.57
C VAL A 472 22.18 30.91 26.47
N ASN A 473 20.94 30.77 26.01
CA ASN A 473 20.53 29.80 24.97
C ASN A 473 20.99 28.36 25.28
N GLY A 474 20.89 27.94 26.55
CA GLY A 474 21.25 26.59 26.99
C GLY A 474 22.74 26.39 27.28
N ILE A 475 23.58 27.39 27.05
CA ILE A 475 25.03 27.32 27.23
C ILE A 475 25.42 28.10 28.49
N LYS A 476 26.25 27.50 29.37
CA LYS A 476 26.78 28.18 30.57
C LYS A 476 27.47 29.49 30.19
N HIS A 477 27.01 30.61 30.75
CA HIS A 477 27.51 31.95 30.44
C HIS A 477 27.22 32.90 31.60
N GLY A 478 28.26 33.42 32.24
CA GLY A 478 28.15 34.27 33.42
C GLY A 478 28.69 33.58 34.68
N SER A 479 28.15 33.94 35.84
CA SER A 479 28.61 33.45 37.14
C SER A 479 28.29 31.97 37.35
N TYR A 480 29.18 31.28 38.05
CA TYR A 480 29.03 29.91 38.50
C TYR A 480 29.52 29.77 39.94
N THR A 481 28.72 29.11 40.76
CA THR A 481 29.06 28.75 42.14
C THR A 481 28.52 27.35 42.41
N GLN A 482 29.32 26.53 43.08
CA GLN A 482 28.96 25.20 43.56
C GLN A 482 29.30 25.12 45.05
N TRP A 483 28.50 24.39 45.81
CA TRP A 483 28.70 24.18 47.24
C TRP A 483 28.87 22.69 47.55
N PHE A 484 29.59 22.38 48.62
CA PHE A 484 29.64 21.04 49.18
C PHE A 484 28.31 20.67 49.84
N GLU A 485 27.95 19.39 49.81
CA GLU A 485 26.73 18.89 50.45
C GLU A 485 26.77 18.99 51.98
N LYS A 486 27.97 18.91 52.56
CA LYS A 486 28.19 19.03 54.00
C LYS A 486 28.84 20.39 54.32
N GLY A 487 28.34 21.04 55.36
CA GLY A 487 28.93 22.27 55.90
C GLY A 487 28.59 23.57 55.16
N SER A 488 27.82 23.52 54.06
CA SER A 488 27.40 24.70 53.27
C SER A 488 28.53 25.57 52.72
N PHE A 489 29.77 25.07 52.68
CA PHE A 489 30.91 25.79 52.13
C PHE A 489 30.87 25.76 50.60
N VAL A 490 31.32 26.84 49.96
CA VAL A 490 31.54 26.87 48.51
C VAL A 490 32.60 25.83 48.18
N ASP A 491 32.35 24.98 47.19
CA ASP A 491 33.32 24.05 46.60
C ASP A 491 34.11 24.76 45.52
N THR A 492 33.40 25.34 44.55
CA THR A 492 34.02 26.04 43.42
C THR A 492 33.24 27.29 43.05
N LYS A 493 33.95 28.32 42.58
CA LYS A 493 33.32 29.50 41.96
C LYS A 493 34.17 30.06 40.83
N GLY A 494 33.50 30.65 39.85
CA GLY A 494 34.14 31.27 38.70
C GLY A 494 33.14 31.82 37.71
N LYS A 495 33.61 32.09 36.48
CA LYS A 495 32.74 32.55 35.39
C LYS A 495 32.90 31.65 34.15
N TYR A 496 31.79 31.42 33.46
CA TYR A 496 31.77 30.82 32.14
C TYR A 496 31.57 31.88 31.06
N ARG A 497 32.17 31.67 29.89
CA ARG A 497 31.85 32.40 28.66
C ARG A 497 31.69 31.40 27.53
N LYS A 498 30.50 31.35 26.94
CA LYS A 498 30.16 30.40 25.84
C LYS A 498 30.50 28.95 26.19
N GLY A 499 30.20 28.51 27.42
CA GLY A 499 30.40 27.14 27.87
C GLY A 499 31.80 26.83 28.39
N HIS A 500 32.75 27.77 28.31
CA HIS A 500 34.12 27.57 28.74
C HIS A 500 34.47 28.40 29.98
N GLN A 501 35.26 27.84 30.89
CA GLN A 501 35.79 28.56 32.05
C GLN A 501 36.57 29.80 31.60
N GLN A 502 36.32 30.93 32.26
CA GLN A 502 36.89 32.23 31.91
C GLN A 502 37.22 33.05 33.17
N GLY A 503 38.41 33.66 33.19
CA GLY A 503 38.87 34.47 34.32
C GLY A 503 39.37 33.60 35.48
N GLU A 504 39.39 34.19 36.67
CA GLU A 504 39.81 33.48 37.89
C GLU A 504 38.74 32.48 38.35
N TRP A 505 39.20 31.30 38.72
CA TRP A 505 38.43 30.22 39.31
C TRP A 505 39.03 29.90 40.68
N THR A 506 38.18 29.87 41.71
CA THR A 506 38.57 29.53 43.07
C THR A 506 37.97 28.19 43.44
N TYR A 507 38.79 27.34 44.01
CA TYR A 507 38.43 26.04 44.56
C TYR A 507 38.73 26.06 46.05
N PHE A 508 37.85 25.49 46.86
CA PHE A 508 37.93 25.53 48.32
C PHE A 508 38.03 24.12 48.89
N TYR A 509 38.49 24.02 50.13
CA TYR A 509 38.38 22.82 50.94
C TYR A 509 36.96 22.71 51.52
N GLU A 510 36.54 21.49 51.89
CA GLU A 510 35.29 21.27 52.64
C GLU A 510 35.23 22.01 53.98
N THR A 511 36.38 22.50 54.49
CA THR A 511 36.48 23.34 55.68
C THR A 511 36.35 24.85 55.41
N GLY A 512 36.14 25.25 54.14
CA GLY A 512 35.94 26.64 53.72
C GLY A 512 37.22 27.42 53.33
N GLY A 513 38.41 26.90 53.66
CA GLY A 513 39.67 27.51 53.23
C GLY A 513 39.89 27.41 51.72
N ILE A 514 40.62 28.36 51.11
CA ILE A 514 40.98 28.29 49.69
C ILE A 514 41.94 27.10 49.50
N ASN A 515 41.60 26.19 48.58
CA ASN A 515 42.48 25.11 48.14
C ASN A 515 43.37 25.59 47.01
N ARG A 516 42.78 26.22 45.99
CA ARG A 516 43.53 26.78 44.86
C ARG A 516 42.79 27.87 44.12
N THR A 517 43.53 28.78 43.49
CA THR A 517 43.03 29.73 42.49
C THR A 517 43.71 29.50 41.16
N GLN A 518 42.96 29.60 40.06
CA GLN A 518 43.45 29.31 38.71
C GLN A 518 42.84 30.28 37.71
N HIS A 519 43.65 30.90 36.85
CA HIS A 519 43.15 31.70 35.75
C HIS A 519 42.89 30.86 34.50
N PHE A 520 41.72 31.03 33.88
CA PHE A 520 41.30 30.36 32.66
C PHE A 520 41.00 31.33 31.52
N LYS A 521 41.29 30.91 30.30
CA LYS A 521 40.87 31.55 29.05
C LYS A 521 40.35 30.48 28.10
N ASN A 522 39.09 30.57 27.70
CA ASN A 522 38.41 29.57 26.86
C ASN A 522 38.59 28.12 27.37
N GLY A 523 38.48 27.91 28.69
CA GLY A 523 38.54 26.58 29.29
C GLY A 523 39.95 25.99 29.41
N LYS A 524 41.00 26.77 29.12
CA LYS A 524 42.41 26.39 29.29
C LYS A 524 43.06 27.29 30.35
N LEU A 525 43.97 26.73 31.14
CA LEU A 525 44.73 27.49 32.13
C LEU A 525 45.58 28.55 31.43
N SER A 526 45.52 29.79 31.90
CA SER A 526 46.18 30.93 31.30
C SER A 526 46.42 31.98 32.38
N GLY A 527 47.67 32.10 32.84
CA GLY A 527 48.08 32.99 33.91
C GLY A 527 48.36 32.22 35.21
N LYS A 528 48.20 32.93 36.32
CA LYS A 528 48.61 32.47 37.65
C LYS A 528 47.74 31.31 38.15
N SER A 529 48.38 30.34 38.78
CA SER A 529 47.77 29.20 39.47
C SER A 529 48.42 29.09 40.84
N LEU A 530 47.62 29.22 41.88
CA LEU A 530 48.04 29.14 43.28
C LEU A 530 47.37 27.95 43.94
N SER A 531 48.12 27.19 44.73
CA SER A 531 47.58 26.15 45.61
C SER A 531 47.98 26.47 47.04
N TYR A 532 47.14 26.17 48.02
CA TYR A 532 47.32 26.50 49.43
C TYR A 532 47.14 25.24 50.27
N TYR A 533 47.81 25.17 51.41
CA TYR A 533 47.53 24.19 52.46
C TYR A 533 46.25 24.56 53.24
N THR A 534 45.71 23.62 54.02
CA THR A 534 44.54 23.84 54.88
C THR A 534 44.75 24.91 55.96
N ASN A 535 46.00 25.23 56.31
CA ASN A 535 46.36 26.33 57.22
C ASN A 535 46.50 27.70 56.52
N ALA A 536 45.99 27.82 55.29
CA ALA A 536 46.04 29.01 54.43
C ALA A 536 47.43 29.46 53.98
N LYS A 537 48.50 28.71 54.28
CA LYS A 537 49.84 28.98 53.72
C LYS A 537 49.91 28.52 52.28
N LEU A 538 50.60 29.30 51.43
CA LEU A 538 50.82 28.96 50.03
C LEU A 538 51.57 27.63 49.94
N GLN A 539 51.10 26.70 49.11
CA GLN A 539 51.73 25.41 48.85
C GLN A 539 52.54 25.46 47.55
N SER A 540 51.97 26.06 46.50
CA SER A 540 52.68 26.25 45.24
C SER A 540 52.13 27.41 44.41
N GLU A 541 53.01 28.07 43.68
CA GLU A 541 52.65 29.10 42.68
C GLU A 541 53.29 28.74 41.34
N CYS A 542 52.49 28.78 40.27
CA CYS A 542 52.93 28.57 38.90
C CYS A 542 52.17 29.48 37.93
N ASN A 543 52.82 29.93 36.85
CA ASN A 543 52.15 30.58 35.73
C ASN A 543 51.95 29.60 34.56
N TYR A 544 50.79 29.68 33.90
CA TYR A 544 50.45 28.88 32.73
C TYR A 544 50.33 29.76 31.49
N LYS A 545 50.78 29.24 30.35
CA LYS A 545 50.59 29.84 29.04
C LYS A 545 49.86 28.87 28.13
N ILE A 546 48.95 29.39 27.31
CA ILE A 546 48.33 28.61 26.24
C ILE A 546 49.29 28.59 25.06
N ILE A 547 49.71 27.40 24.64
CA ILE A 547 50.53 27.20 23.45
C ILE A 547 49.77 26.40 22.40
N ASN A 548 50.06 26.72 21.14
CA ASN A 548 49.61 25.91 20.01
C ASN A 548 50.75 24.98 19.60
N ASP A 549 50.63 23.70 19.93
CA ASP A 549 51.60 22.70 19.47
C ASP A 549 51.30 22.39 18.00
N ARG A 550 52.04 23.03 17.09
CA ARG A 550 51.90 22.86 15.63
C ARG A 550 52.19 21.43 15.17
N ARG A 551 52.93 20.61 15.94
CA ARG A 551 53.24 19.22 15.59
C ARG A 551 52.09 18.26 15.95
N LYS A 552 51.33 18.59 17.01
CA LYS A 552 50.21 17.76 17.49
C LYS A 552 48.83 18.32 17.15
N GLY A 553 48.76 19.51 16.54
CA GLY A 553 47.51 20.21 16.23
C GLY A 553 46.66 20.54 17.47
N LYS A 554 47.28 20.62 18.66
CA LYS A 554 46.57 20.74 19.94
C LYS A 554 46.93 22.05 20.65
N VAL A 555 45.88 22.76 21.07
CA VAL A 555 45.98 23.91 21.98
C VAL A 555 45.97 23.38 23.42
N GLN A 556 47.07 23.62 24.14
CA GLN A 556 47.25 23.11 25.51
C GLN A 556 47.77 24.21 26.45
N SER A 557 47.42 24.07 27.73
CA SER A 557 47.97 24.89 28.80
C SER A 557 49.26 24.26 29.28
N VAL A 558 50.35 25.02 29.29
CA VAL A 558 51.65 24.54 29.79
C VAL A 558 52.20 25.48 30.86
N PRO A 559 52.91 24.96 31.88
CA PRO A 559 53.67 25.79 32.81
C PRO A 559 54.69 26.67 32.06
N HIS A 560 54.82 27.93 32.47
CA HIS A 560 55.77 28.88 31.88
C HIS A 560 56.22 29.89 32.95
N GLY A 561 57.53 30.05 33.11
CA GLY A 561 58.14 30.82 34.19
C GLY A 561 58.50 29.95 35.40
N LEU A 562 58.61 30.58 36.58
CA LEU A 562 58.92 29.89 37.83
C LEU A 562 57.70 29.14 38.37
N TRP A 563 57.92 27.89 38.78
CA TRP A 563 57.02 27.12 39.63
C TRP A 563 57.71 26.94 40.98
N VAL A 564 57.17 27.60 42.01
CA VAL A 564 57.72 27.61 43.37
C VAL A 564 56.85 26.76 44.29
N PHE A 565 57.49 26.01 45.18
CA PHE A 565 56.86 25.16 46.19
C PHE A 565 57.31 25.58 47.59
N TYR A 566 56.38 25.59 48.53
CA TYR A 566 56.60 25.98 49.92
C TYR A 566 56.14 24.86 50.85
N ASP A 567 56.72 24.78 52.04
CA ASP A 567 56.23 23.90 53.11
C ASP A 567 55.07 24.54 53.91
N LYS A 568 54.55 23.80 54.90
CA LYS A 568 53.44 24.26 55.76
C LYS A 568 53.78 25.47 56.63
N SER A 569 55.06 25.82 56.81
CA SER A 569 55.50 27.02 57.53
C SER A 569 55.54 28.27 56.62
N GLY A 570 55.51 28.06 55.30
CA GLY A 570 55.68 29.09 54.28
C GLY A 570 57.13 29.26 53.82
N LYS A 571 58.04 28.37 54.24
CA LYS A 571 59.42 28.36 53.74
C LYS A 571 59.45 27.70 52.37
N GLU A 572 60.15 28.33 51.43
CA GLU A 572 60.38 27.74 50.12
C GLU A 572 61.22 26.46 50.22
N ILE A 573 60.75 25.38 49.59
CA ILE A 573 61.42 24.08 49.59
C ILE A 573 61.91 23.66 48.22
N ASN A 574 61.34 24.19 47.13
CA ASN A 574 61.75 23.85 45.78
C ASN A 574 61.30 24.95 44.79
N ARG A 575 62.07 25.15 43.72
CA ARG A 575 61.67 25.95 42.56
C ARG A 575 62.10 25.28 41.27
N ILE A 576 61.25 25.36 40.25
CA ILE A 576 61.51 24.80 38.92
C ILE A 576 61.19 25.86 37.87
N THR A 577 62.10 26.08 36.91
CA THR A 577 61.85 26.97 35.78
C THR A 577 61.27 26.18 34.62
N TYR A 578 60.17 26.66 34.04
CA TYR A 578 59.57 26.10 32.84
C TYR A 578 59.62 27.09 31.68
N GLU A 579 60.03 26.63 30.51
CA GLU A 579 59.89 27.37 29.26
C GLU A 579 58.96 26.59 28.32
N ASN A 580 57.74 27.10 28.14
CA ASN A 580 56.72 26.50 27.26
C ASN A 580 56.42 25.04 27.60
N GLY A 581 56.37 24.70 28.89
CA GLY A 581 56.11 23.36 29.40
C GLY A 581 57.34 22.46 29.54
N VAL A 582 58.51 22.91 29.09
CA VAL A 582 59.77 22.16 29.23
C VAL A 582 60.50 22.65 30.49
N LYS A 583 60.84 21.71 31.38
CA LYS A 583 61.65 21.97 32.57
C LYS A 583 63.07 22.37 32.14
N LYS A 584 63.57 23.50 32.65
CA LYS A 584 64.92 24.01 32.41
C LYS A 584 65.86 23.70 33.57
#